data_AF-A0A2N5LIV1-F1
#
_entry.id   AF-A0A2N5LIV1-F1
#
_cell.length_a   1.000
_cell.length_b   1.000
_cell.length_c   1.000
_cell.angle_alpha   90.00
_cell.angle_beta   90.00
_cell.angle_gamma   90.00
#
_symmetry.space_group_name_H-M   'P 1'
#
loop_
_entity.id
_entity.type
_entity.pdbx_description
1 polymer ?
#
loop_
_entity_poly.entity_id
_entity_poly.type
_entity_poly.pdbx_seq_one_letter_code
_entity_poly.pdbx_strand_id
1 'polypeptide(L)'
;MCRVAFQTSTPTYQNVMKHYTHLTQEQRYQISALLQAKKGMSEIARIIGCHKSTVSREIRRNMGQRGYRPKQAHRLANARKVVNSSQISRFGWCYIDHLLSKHYSLEQITGRLRMLGWQEVPSHESIYQHIYTDKKAGGNLHSALRCQKRYRKRRLQGYDRRGKIANRCDITERPSIIDTRSRMGDYEGDTVVGRGHQGVLVTLVDRTTRETKIKALPNRKAVAVTQACIGMLKGEQAF
;
A
#
# COMPACT_ATOMS: atom_id res chain seq x y z
N MET A 1 42.72 50.96 -30.01
CA MET A 1 42.55 50.83 -28.54
C MET A 1 41.30 49.99 -28.27
N CYS A 2 41.45 48.68 -28.08
CA CYS A 2 40.33 47.76 -27.82
C CYS A 2 40.10 47.66 -26.29
N ARG A 3 38.93 48.12 -25.82
CA ARG A 3 38.47 47.95 -24.44
C ARG A 3 37.85 46.56 -24.29
N VAL A 4 38.48 45.70 -23.49
CA VAL A 4 37.91 44.41 -23.07
C VAL A 4 36.99 44.67 -21.88
N ALA A 5 35.69 44.50 -22.08
CA ALA A 5 34.69 44.54 -21.01
C ALA A 5 34.61 43.16 -20.34
N PHE A 6 35.01 43.07 -19.06
CA PHE A 6 34.78 41.88 -18.25
C PHE A 6 33.33 41.86 -17.79
N GLN A 7 32.54 40.94 -18.35
CA GLN A 7 31.22 40.61 -17.81
C GLN A 7 31.40 39.79 -16.53
N THR A 8 31.18 40.42 -15.38
CA THR A 8 31.01 39.68 -14.12
C THR A 8 29.62 39.06 -14.13
N SER A 9 29.52 37.77 -14.46
CA SER A 9 28.31 36.99 -14.27
C SER A 9 28.03 36.90 -12.77
N THR A 10 26.96 37.57 -12.32
CA THR A 10 26.42 37.37 -10.98
C THR A 10 25.80 35.95 -10.95
N PRO A 11 26.12 35.11 -9.95
CA PRO A 11 25.52 33.79 -9.87
C PRO A 11 24.03 33.95 -9.61
N THR A 12 23.24 33.55 -10.60
CA THR A 12 21.79 33.46 -10.55
C THR A 12 21.37 32.57 -9.39
N TYR A 13 20.59 33.11 -8.46
CA TYR A 13 19.94 32.34 -7.41
C TYR A 13 18.96 31.36 -8.06
N GLN A 14 19.39 30.11 -8.24
CA GLN A 14 18.49 29.04 -8.66
C GLN A 14 17.40 28.88 -7.59
N ASN A 15 16.18 29.17 -8.02
CA ASN A 15 14.97 29.04 -7.22
C ASN A 15 14.63 27.54 -7.08
N VAL A 16 15.31 26.87 -6.16
CA VAL A 16 14.97 25.50 -5.75
C VAL A 16 13.71 25.58 -4.90
N MET A 17 12.63 24.93 -5.35
CA MET A 17 11.40 24.73 -4.57
C MET A 17 11.75 24.39 -3.12
N LYS A 18 11.48 25.32 -2.20
CA LYS A 18 11.80 25.18 -0.77
C LYS A 18 10.85 24.19 -0.12
N HIS A 19 11.18 22.91 -0.19
CA HIS A 19 10.67 21.97 0.80
C HIS A 19 11.11 22.45 2.19
N TYR A 20 10.14 22.64 3.09
CA TYR A 20 10.43 23.01 4.47
C TYR A 20 11.13 21.84 5.17
N THR A 21 12.45 21.93 5.29
CA THR A 21 13.27 20.90 5.92
C THR A 21 13.53 21.25 7.38
N HIS A 22 13.21 20.34 8.28
CA HIS A 22 13.60 20.44 9.68
C HIS A 22 15.08 20.07 9.83
N LEU A 23 15.81 20.80 10.67
CA LEU A 23 17.17 20.42 11.03
C LEU A 23 17.19 19.00 11.62
N THR A 24 18.14 18.17 11.19
CA THR A 24 18.34 16.82 11.73
C THR A 24 19.03 16.88 13.10
N GLN A 25 19.25 15.73 13.74
CA GLN A 25 19.99 15.70 15.00
C GLN A 25 21.48 16.00 14.75
N GLU A 26 22.05 15.46 13.69
CA GLU A 26 23.44 15.63 13.23
C GLU A 26 23.74 17.10 12.92
N GLN A 27 22.84 17.76 12.19
CA GLN A 27 22.96 19.19 11.91
C GLN A 27 22.97 20.03 13.20
N ARG A 28 22.24 19.62 14.25
CA ARG A 28 22.30 20.30 15.55
C ARG A 28 23.63 20.09 16.27
N TYR A 29 24.27 18.93 16.12
CA TYR A 29 25.62 18.71 16.63
C TYR A 29 26.63 19.60 15.91
N GLN A 30 26.52 19.75 14.58
CA GLN A 30 27.35 20.66 13.80
C GLN A 30 27.18 22.11 14.25
N ILE A 31 25.94 22.57 14.48
CA ILE A 31 25.69 23.93 15.03
C ILE A 31 26.43 24.11 16.35
N SER A 32 26.37 23.13 17.25
CA SER A 32 27.05 23.23 18.55
C SER A 32 28.57 23.31 18.43
N ALA A 33 29.18 22.48 17.57
CA ALA A 33 30.62 22.50 17.35
C ALA A 33 31.09 23.84 16.76
N LEU A 34 30.33 24.39 15.79
CA LEU A 34 30.66 25.66 15.17
C LEU A 34 30.44 26.87 16.11
N LEU A 35 29.46 26.79 17.00
CA LEU A 35 29.29 27.79 18.06
C LEU A 35 30.45 27.76 19.07
N GLN A 36 30.95 26.56 19.43
CA GLN A 36 32.14 26.42 20.28
C GLN A 36 33.39 27.00 19.60
N ALA A 37 33.50 26.84 18.28
CA ALA A 37 34.54 27.46 17.46
C ALA A 37 34.31 28.98 17.19
N LYS A 38 33.35 29.61 17.89
CA LYS A 38 33.00 31.05 17.78
C LYS A 38 32.70 31.52 16.35
N LYS A 39 32.19 30.63 15.48
CA LYS A 39 31.81 30.98 14.12
C LYS A 39 30.52 31.82 14.09
N GLY A 40 30.45 32.77 13.16
CA GLY A 40 29.27 33.61 12.98
C GLY A 40 28.07 32.84 12.41
N MET A 41 26.85 33.28 12.71
CA MET A 41 25.61 32.57 12.27
C MET A 41 25.51 32.40 10.75
N SER A 42 26.00 33.37 9.98
CA SER A 42 26.03 33.30 8.51
C SER A 42 26.98 32.21 7.99
N GLU A 43 28.11 32.01 8.66
CA GLU A 43 29.08 30.97 8.33
C GLU A 43 28.54 29.58 8.68
N ILE A 44 27.92 29.44 9.86
CA ILE A 44 27.23 28.21 10.28
C ILE A 44 26.16 27.81 9.27
N ALA A 45 25.36 28.77 8.82
CA ALA A 45 24.30 28.54 7.85
C ALA A 45 24.85 28.03 6.50
N ARG A 46 25.97 28.61 6.04
CA ARG A 46 26.65 28.20 4.80
C ARG A 46 27.19 26.78 4.89
N ILE A 47 27.82 26.41 6.02
CA ILE A 47 28.39 25.08 6.24
C ILE A 47 27.29 24.00 6.29
N ILE A 48 26.17 24.30 6.94
CA ILE A 48 25.05 23.35 7.10
C ILE A 48 24.18 23.27 5.83
N GLY A 49 24.30 24.26 4.93
CA GLY A 49 23.46 24.34 3.74
C GLY A 49 22.03 24.81 4.06
N CYS A 50 21.87 25.74 5.01
CA CYS A 50 20.56 26.31 5.35
C CYS A 50 20.58 27.84 5.40
N HIS A 51 19.40 28.47 5.54
CA HIS A 51 19.32 29.93 5.63
C HIS A 51 19.77 30.44 7.00
N LYS A 52 20.39 31.64 7.07
CA LYS A 52 20.82 32.27 8.35
C LYS A 52 19.69 32.35 9.39
N SER A 53 18.46 32.61 8.93
CA SER A 53 17.29 32.66 9.81
C SER A 53 16.90 31.29 10.38
N THR A 54 17.25 30.19 9.71
CA THR A 54 17.04 28.83 10.25
C THR A 54 17.94 28.59 11.46
N VAL A 55 19.22 28.92 11.35
CA VAL A 55 20.18 28.85 12.47
C VAL A 55 19.76 29.77 13.62
N SER A 56 19.42 31.03 13.32
CA SER A 56 18.96 31.99 14.34
C SER A 56 17.70 31.51 15.08
N ARG A 57 16.68 31.03 14.35
CA ARG A 57 15.46 30.48 14.96
C ARG A 57 15.74 29.21 15.76
N GLU A 58 16.60 28.34 15.28
CA GLU A 58 16.99 27.11 15.98
C GLU A 58 17.62 27.46 17.33
N ILE A 59 18.65 28.31 17.34
CA ILE A 59 19.34 28.74 18.55
C ILE A 59 18.36 29.40 19.51
N ARG A 60 17.61 30.40 19.05
CA ARG A 60 16.65 31.14 19.89
C ARG A 60 15.58 30.25 20.53
N ARG A 61 15.07 29.25 19.81
CA ARG A 61 13.97 28.40 20.27
C ARG A 61 14.43 27.19 21.10
N ASN A 62 15.72 26.87 21.09
CA ASN A 62 16.24 25.62 21.65
C ASN A 62 17.43 25.78 22.61
N MET A 63 17.90 27.00 22.82
CA MET A 63 18.93 27.32 23.81
C MET A 63 18.36 27.17 25.22
N GLY A 64 19.10 26.50 26.10
CA GLY A 64 18.81 26.47 27.54
C GLY A 64 19.58 27.55 28.29
N GLN A 65 19.35 27.64 29.61
CA GLN A 65 20.07 28.58 30.48
C GLN A 65 21.60 28.38 30.46
N ARG A 66 22.07 27.16 30.22
CA ARG A 66 23.50 26.81 30.12
C ARG A 66 24.02 26.79 28.67
N GLY A 67 23.34 27.48 27.76
CA GLY A 67 23.71 27.58 26.35
C GLY A 67 23.08 26.51 25.46
N TYR A 68 23.62 26.37 24.25
CA TYR A 68 23.06 25.51 23.20
C TYR A 68 23.56 24.07 23.33
N ARG A 69 22.64 23.12 23.59
CA ARG A 69 22.94 21.68 23.74
C ARG A 69 22.17 20.86 22.70
N PRO A 70 22.84 20.15 21.78
CA PRO A 70 22.19 19.43 20.67
C PRO A 70 21.09 18.45 21.08
N LYS A 71 21.33 17.62 22.10
CA LYS A 71 20.35 16.64 22.60
C LYS A 71 19.08 17.31 23.13
N GLN A 72 19.26 18.39 23.90
CA GLN A 72 18.15 19.19 24.41
C GLN A 72 17.40 19.87 23.27
N ALA A 73 18.13 20.49 22.35
CA ALA A 73 17.56 21.18 21.20
C ALA A 73 16.72 20.25 20.32
N HIS A 74 17.22 19.03 20.10
CA HIS A 74 16.47 18.01 19.37
C HIS A 74 15.19 17.59 20.11
N ARG A 75 15.27 17.36 21.42
CA ARG A 75 14.10 17.03 22.27
C ARG A 75 13.04 18.15 22.24
N LEU A 76 13.45 19.41 22.42
CA LEU A 76 12.54 20.57 22.38
C LEU A 76 11.91 20.76 20.99
N ALA A 77 12.69 20.56 19.92
CA ALA A 77 12.18 20.60 18.56
C ALA A 77 11.15 19.49 18.28
N ASN A 78 11.40 18.26 18.76
CA ASN A 78 10.47 17.14 18.61
C ASN A 78 9.20 17.32 19.45
N ALA A 79 9.32 17.81 20.69
CA ALA A 79 8.14 18.09 21.54
C ALA A 79 7.18 19.08 20.86
N ARG A 80 7.72 20.07 20.14
CA ARG A 80 6.93 21.03 19.37
C ARG A 80 6.25 20.45 18.11
N LYS A 81 6.66 19.27 17.64
CA LYS A 81 6.01 18.61 16.50
C LYS A 81 4.65 17.97 16.84
N VAL A 82 4.32 17.82 18.13
CA VAL A 82 3.26 16.91 18.59
C VAL A 82 1.93 17.62 18.96
N VAL A 83 1.80 18.93 18.79
CA VAL A 83 0.68 19.67 19.41
C VAL A 83 -0.54 19.90 18.49
N ASN A 84 -0.51 19.50 17.22
CA ASN A 84 -1.56 19.84 16.24
C ASN A 84 -2.33 18.64 15.65
N SER A 85 -2.62 17.61 16.44
CA SER A 85 -3.70 16.68 16.08
C SER A 85 -4.81 16.85 17.10
N SER A 86 -6.01 17.17 16.64
CA SER A 86 -7.22 16.93 17.41
C SER A 86 -7.17 15.49 17.91
N GLN A 87 -6.91 15.35 19.21
CA GLN A 87 -6.75 14.03 19.80
C GLN A 87 -8.14 13.48 19.97
N ILE A 88 -8.45 12.44 19.19
CA ILE A 88 -9.63 11.62 19.43
C ILE A 88 -9.65 11.27 20.91
N SER A 89 -10.80 11.52 21.54
CA SER A 89 -10.95 11.29 22.96
C SER A 89 -10.66 9.84 23.31
N ARG A 90 -10.30 9.57 24.56
CA ARG A 90 -10.12 8.19 25.05
C ARG A 90 -11.36 7.34 24.79
N PHE A 91 -12.55 7.90 24.97
CA PHE A 91 -13.82 7.27 24.64
C PHE A 91 -13.89 6.90 23.14
N GLY A 92 -13.43 7.80 22.27
CA GLY A 92 -13.33 7.57 20.84
C GLY A 92 -12.50 6.35 20.47
N TRP A 93 -11.32 6.23 21.07
CA TRP A 93 -10.45 5.07 20.88
C TRP A 93 -11.07 3.77 21.42
N CYS A 94 -11.71 3.80 22.59
CA CYS A 94 -12.41 2.63 23.12
C CYS A 94 -13.52 2.14 22.18
N TYR A 95 -14.25 3.05 21.54
CA TYR A 95 -15.27 2.68 20.56
C TYR A 95 -14.66 2.11 19.28
N ILE A 96 -13.55 2.66 18.80
CA ILE A 96 -12.80 2.11 17.66
C ILE A 96 -12.29 0.69 17.98
N ASP A 97 -11.73 0.47 19.17
CA ASP A 97 -11.28 -0.84 19.63
C ASP A 97 -12.44 -1.84 19.69
N HIS A 98 -13.62 -1.41 20.14
CA HIS A 98 -14.84 -2.21 20.09
C HIS A 98 -15.20 -2.60 18.64
N LEU A 99 -15.17 -1.66 17.69
CA LEU A 99 -15.46 -1.96 16.29
C LEU A 99 -14.40 -2.89 15.66
N LEU A 100 -13.12 -2.73 16.03
CA LEU A 100 -12.05 -3.66 15.65
C LEU A 100 -12.37 -5.07 16.17
N SER A 101 -12.78 -5.22 17.44
CA SER A 101 -13.15 -6.53 18.01
C SER A 101 -14.30 -7.23 17.27
N LYS A 102 -15.12 -6.47 16.54
CA LYS A 102 -16.21 -6.97 15.68
C LYS A 102 -15.77 -7.23 14.23
N HIS A 103 -14.46 -7.17 13.95
CA HIS A 103 -13.86 -7.38 12.63
C HIS A 103 -14.30 -6.41 11.52
N TYR A 104 -14.69 -5.18 11.89
CA TYR A 104 -14.90 -4.12 10.91
C TYR A 104 -13.57 -3.78 10.21
N SER A 105 -13.62 -3.54 8.90
CA SER A 105 -12.46 -2.99 8.18
C SER A 105 -12.21 -1.55 8.63
N LEU A 106 -10.96 -1.08 8.54
CA LEU A 106 -10.61 0.29 8.96
C LEU A 106 -11.37 1.36 8.16
N GLU A 107 -11.62 1.10 6.88
CA GLU A 107 -12.47 1.97 6.05
C GLU A 107 -13.92 1.94 6.50
N GLN A 108 -14.45 0.77 6.89
CA GLN A 108 -15.80 0.65 7.45
C GLN A 108 -15.93 1.38 8.79
N ILE A 109 -14.91 1.30 9.65
CA ILE A 109 -14.86 2.06 10.91
C ILE A 109 -14.94 3.56 10.61
N THR A 110 -14.06 4.04 9.73
CA THR A 110 -14.04 5.45 9.30
C THR A 110 -15.40 5.89 8.74
N GLY A 111 -16.00 5.10 7.85
CA GLY A 111 -17.31 5.38 7.27
C GLY A 111 -18.43 5.39 8.32
N ARG A 112 -18.44 4.42 9.24
CA ARG A 112 -19.42 4.33 10.32
C ARG A 112 -19.37 5.54 11.24
N LEU A 113 -18.18 5.99 11.62
CA LEU A 113 -18.01 7.18 12.47
C LEU A 113 -18.54 8.45 11.78
N ARG A 114 -18.33 8.60 10.47
CA ARG A 114 -18.93 9.70 9.68
C ARG A 114 -20.45 9.64 9.67
N MET A 115 -21.03 8.45 9.46
CA MET A 115 -22.48 8.26 9.48
C MET A 115 -23.11 8.58 10.84
N LEU A 116 -22.37 8.34 11.93
CA LEU A 116 -22.79 8.67 13.30
C LEU A 116 -22.60 10.16 13.64
N GLY A 117 -22.20 11.01 12.70
CA GLY A 117 -22.07 12.46 12.90
C GLY A 117 -20.86 12.89 13.73
N TRP A 118 -19.83 12.04 13.85
CA TRP A 118 -18.61 12.42 14.57
C TRP A 118 -17.89 13.54 13.82
N GLN A 119 -17.57 14.61 14.55
CA GLN A 119 -16.87 15.77 13.98
C GLN A 119 -15.40 15.47 13.67
N GLU A 120 -14.76 14.63 14.49
CA GLU A 120 -13.35 14.29 14.38
C GLU A 120 -13.18 12.80 14.09
N VAL A 121 -13.31 12.43 12.82
CA VAL A 121 -13.16 11.04 12.38
C VAL A 121 -11.69 10.75 12.04
N PRO A 122 -11.04 9.75 12.65
CA PRO A 122 -9.71 9.34 12.26
C PRO A 122 -9.69 8.84 10.82
N SER A 123 -8.60 9.12 10.12
CA SER A 123 -8.31 8.40 8.88
C SER A 123 -8.04 6.92 9.17
N HIS A 124 -8.20 6.06 8.16
CA HIS A 124 -7.80 4.65 8.26
C HIS A 124 -6.31 4.51 8.60
N GLU A 125 -5.44 5.40 8.11
CA GLU A 125 -4.02 5.41 8.48
C GLU A 125 -3.80 5.72 9.97
N SER A 126 -4.57 6.64 10.55
CA SER A 126 -4.52 6.94 11.99
C SER A 126 -4.89 5.70 12.82
N ILE A 127 -5.89 4.94 12.38
CA ILE A 127 -6.28 3.67 13.02
C ILE A 127 -5.17 2.63 12.85
N TYR A 128 -4.51 2.56 11.70
CA TYR A 128 -3.33 1.69 11.53
C TYR A 128 -2.20 2.04 12.50
N GLN A 129 -1.88 3.32 12.65
CA GLN A 129 -0.84 3.77 13.60
C GLN A 129 -1.19 3.41 15.04
N HIS A 130 -2.47 3.52 15.44
CA HIS A 130 -2.96 3.06 16.73
C HIS A 130 -2.73 1.55 16.92
N ILE A 131 -3.12 0.73 15.95
CA ILE A 131 -2.91 -0.73 15.98
C ILE A 131 -1.42 -1.09 16.05
N TYR A 132 -0.56 -0.38 15.32
CA TYR A 132 0.88 -0.61 15.36
C TYR A 132 1.50 -0.21 16.69
N THR A 133 1.01 0.87 17.31
CA THR A 133 1.45 1.32 18.62
C THR A 133 1.05 0.31 19.70
N ASP A 134 -0.22 -0.15 19.68
CA ASP A 134 -0.72 -1.22 20.55
C ASP A 134 0.11 -2.50 20.41
N LYS A 135 0.33 -2.96 19.18
CA LYS A 135 1.16 -4.14 18.90
C LYS A 135 2.59 -3.99 19.45
N LYS A 136 3.20 -2.80 19.31
CA LYS A 136 4.54 -2.53 19.83
C LYS A 136 4.58 -2.54 21.36
N ALA A 137 3.46 -2.17 22.00
CA ALA A 137 3.28 -2.26 23.45
C ALA A 137 2.90 -3.66 23.95
N GLY A 138 2.74 -4.65 23.05
CA GLY A 138 2.38 -6.02 23.40
C GLY A 138 0.88 -6.32 23.33
N GLY A 139 0.08 -5.39 22.83
CA GLY A 139 -1.36 -5.57 22.65
C GLY A 139 -1.73 -6.44 21.44
N ASN A 140 -3.02 -6.78 21.37
CA ASN A 140 -3.57 -7.75 20.42
C ASN A 140 -4.52 -7.13 19.39
N LEU A 141 -4.67 -5.81 19.28
CA LEU A 141 -5.60 -5.21 18.31
C LEU A 141 -5.31 -5.62 16.86
N HIS A 142 -4.04 -5.90 16.56
CA HIS A 142 -3.62 -6.37 15.23
C HIS A 142 -4.23 -7.73 14.86
N SER A 143 -4.68 -8.56 15.82
CA SER A 143 -5.28 -9.85 15.54
C SER A 143 -6.68 -9.71 14.92
N ALA A 144 -7.34 -8.58 15.17
CA ALA A 144 -8.67 -8.29 14.63
C ALA A 144 -8.67 -7.95 13.13
N LEU A 145 -7.50 -7.63 12.56
CA LEU A 145 -7.36 -7.29 11.14
C LEU A 145 -7.73 -8.50 10.26
N ARG A 146 -8.72 -8.30 9.36
CA ARG A 146 -9.22 -9.32 8.43
C ARG A 146 -8.12 -9.94 7.55
N CYS A 147 -7.09 -9.16 7.24
CA CYS A 147 -5.95 -9.59 6.43
C CYS A 147 -4.66 -9.60 7.26
N GLN A 148 -4.42 -10.67 8.00
CA GLN A 148 -3.10 -10.93 8.61
C GLN A 148 -2.11 -11.55 7.61
N LYS A 149 -2.24 -11.23 6.31
CA LYS A 149 -1.40 -11.86 5.30
C LYS A 149 0.05 -11.47 5.56
N ARG A 150 0.85 -12.42 6.05
CA ARG A 150 2.31 -12.36 5.92
C ARG A 150 2.55 -12.19 4.42
N TYR A 151 3.01 -11.02 4.01
CA TYR A 151 3.43 -10.79 2.64
C TYR A 151 4.62 -11.73 2.40
N ARG A 152 4.33 -12.93 1.92
CA ARG A 152 5.36 -13.86 1.46
C ARG A 152 5.87 -13.20 0.19
N LYS A 153 7.03 -12.53 0.26
CA LYS A 153 7.78 -12.17 -0.94
C LYS A 153 7.87 -13.46 -1.75
N ARG A 154 7.08 -13.58 -2.82
CA ARG A 154 7.29 -14.62 -3.81
C ARG A 154 8.70 -14.36 -4.29
N ARG A 155 9.64 -15.20 -3.88
CA ARG A 155 10.91 -15.28 -4.60
C ARG A 155 10.50 -15.56 -6.03
N LEU A 156 10.80 -14.65 -6.94
CA LEU A 156 10.73 -14.86 -8.39
C LEU A 156 11.80 -15.91 -8.72
N GLN A 157 11.62 -17.14 -8.23
CA GLN A 157 12.56 -18.22 -8.47
C GLN A 157 11.97 -19.05 -9.60
N GLY A 158 12.44 -18.72 -10.81
CA GLY A 158 12.12 -19.41 -12.05
C GLY A 158 11.04 -18.72 -12.87
N TYR A 159 11.31 -18.58 -14.18
CA TYR A 159 10.27 -18.42 -15.18
C TYR A 159 9.28 -19.58 -15.04
N ASP A 160 7.98 -19.28 -15.14
CA ASP A 160 6.94 -20.30 -15.13
C ASP A 160 7.16 -21.26 -16.31
N ARG A 161 7.66 -22.46 -16.02
CA ARG A 161 8.03 -23.48 -17.04
C ARG A 161 6.82 -24.13 -17.70
N ARG A 162 5.60 -23.81 -17.27
CA ARG A 162 4.37 -24.41 -17.80
C ARG A 162 4.02 -23.90 -19.20
N GLY A 163 4.69 -22.85 -19.67
CA GLY A 163 4.42 -22.24 -20.97
C GLY A 163 3.03 -21.60 -21.04
N LYS A 164 2.72 -20.96 -22.18
CA LYS A 164 1.35 -20.54 -22.50
C LYS A 164 0.65 -21.70 -23.21
N ILE A 165 -0.64 -21.88 -22.98
CA ILE A 165 -1.45 -22.87 -23.70
C ILE A 165 -1.42 -22.48 -25.19
N ALA A 166 -0.87 -23.37 -26.04
CA ALA A 166 -0.82 -23.16 -27.47
C ALA A 166 -2.25 -23.13 -28.05
N ASN A 167 -2.51 -22.22 -28.98
CA ASN A 167 -3.81 -22.08 -29.65
C ASN A 167 -5.01 -21.90 -28.70
N ARG A 168 -4.80 -21.25 -27.54
CA ARG A 168 -5.94 -20.81 -26.73
C ARG A 168 -6.73 -19.76 -27.51
N CYS A 169 -8.02 -19.99 -27.68
CA CYS A 169 -8.96 -18.94 -28.05
C CYS A 169 -9.34 -18.19 -26.77
N ASP A 170 -9.31 -16.86 -26.80
CA ASP A 170 -9.73 -16.08 -25.63
C ASP A 170 -11.26 -16.07 -25.52
N ILE A 171 -11.78 -16.01 -24.30
CA ILE A 171 -13.23 -15.96 -24.08
C ILE A 171 -13.85 -14.70 -24.71
N THR A 172 -13.05 -13.65 -24.89
CA THR A 172 -13.46 -12.41 -25.57
C THR A 172 -13.67 -12.59 -27.07
N GLU A 173 -13.13 -13.64 -27.68
CA GLU A 173 -13.26 -13.91 -29.12
C GLU A 173 -14.54 -14.68 -29.46
N ARG A 174 -15.32 -15.09 -28.45
CA ARG A 174 -16.57 -15.84 -28.69
C ARG A 174 -17.61 -14.96 -29.42
N PRO A 175 -18.42 -15.54 -30.32
CA PRO A 175 -19.52 -14.83 -30.97
C PRO A 175 -20.52 -14.24 -29.97
N SER A 176 -21.01 -13.03 -30.23
CA SER A 176 -21.97 -12.32 -29.37
C SER A 176 -23.30 -13.07 -29.17
N ILE A 177 -23.69 -13.93 -30.12
CA ILE A 177 -24.87 -14.79 -30.03
C ILE A 177 -24.80 -15.79 -28.85
N ILE A 178 -23.62 -16.13 -28.36
CA ILE A 178 -23.48 -17.02 -27.20
C ILE A 178 -23.86 -16.30 -25.89
N ASP A 179 -23.78 -14.97 -25.87
CA ASP A 179 -24.13 -14.15 -24.72
C ASP A 179 -25.63 -13.89 -24.59
N THR A 180 -26.37 -13.98 -25.69
CA THR A 180 -27.83 -13.87 -25.68
C THR A 180 -28.49 -15.10 -25.06
N ARG A 181 -27.78 -16.23 -24.98
CA ARG A 181 -28.29 -17.53 -24.44
C ARG A 181 -29.64 -17.91 -25.06
N SER A 182 -29.76 -17.68 -26.37
CA SER A 182 -31.02 -17.83 -27.10
C SER A 182 -31.14 -19.16 -27.84
N ARG A 183 -30.10 -20.01 -27.83
CA ARG A 183 -30.08 -21.32 -28.48
C ARG A 183 -29.42 -22.38 -27.61
N MET A 184 -29.72 -23.63 -27.87
CA MET A 184 -29.10 -24.78 -27.19
C MET A 184 -27.80 -25.19 -27.91
N GLY A 185 -26.90 -25.84 -27.19
CA GLY A 185 -25.66 -26.38 -27.75
C GLY A 185 -24.41 -25.53 -27.49
N ASP A 186 -24.56 -24.37 -26.85
CA ASP A 186 -23.42 -23.55 -26.39
C ASP A 186 -23.00 -24.02 -24.99
N TYR A 187 -22.11 -25.01 -24.93
CA TYR A 187 -21.65 -25.64 -23.69
C TYR A 187 -20.41 -24.95 -23.09
N GLU A 188 -20.42 -24.75 -21.76
CA GLU A 188 -19.24 -24.41 -20.97
C GLU A 188 -18.70 -25.64 -20.24
N GLY A 189 -17.40 -25.90 -20.43
CA GLY A 189 -16.72 -27.04 -19.84
C GLY A 189 -15.79 -26.66 -18.69
N ASP A 190 -15.82 -27.43 -17.60
CA ASP A 190 -14.83 -27.35 -16.51
C ASP A 190 -14.32 -28.74 -16.11
N THR A 191 -13.15 -28.78 -15.49
CA THR A 191 -12.55 -30.00 -14.93
C THR A 191 -12.39 -29.84 -13.42
N VAL A 192 -13.23 -30.53 -12.67
CA VAL A 192 -13.21 -30.55 -11.20
C VAL A 192 -12.21 -31.61 -10.75
N VAL A 193 -11.24 -31.22 -9.92
CA VAL A 193 -10.24 -32.11 -9.34
C VAL A 193 -10.43 -32.16 -7.83
N GLY A 194 -10.60 -33.37 -7.29
CA GLY A 194 -10.81 -33.56 -5.86
C GLY A 194 -9.57 -33.23 -5.01
N ARG A 195 -9.79 -33.15 -3.69
CA ARG A 195 -8.73 -32.87 -2.71
C ARG A 195 -7.60 -33.90 -2.86
N GLY A 196 -6.35 -33.42 -2.80
CA GLY A 196 -5.18 -34.31 -2.95
C GLY A 196 -4.99 -34.86 -4.36
N HIS A 197 -5.61 -34.25 -5.37
CA HIS A 197 -5.61 -34.73 -6.77
C HIS A 197 -6.27 -36.11 -6.95
N GLN A 198 -7.15 -36.49 -6.03
CA GLN A 198 -7.90 -37.73 -6.10
C GLN A 198 -9.28 -37.47 -6.72
N GLY A 199 -9.60 -38.21 -7.77
CA GLY A 199 -10.85 -38.04 -8.54
C GLY A 199 -10.79 -36.85 -9.50
N VAL A 200 -11.30 -37.08 -10.71
CA VAL A 200 -11.43 -36.06 -11.75
C VAL A 200 -12.82 -36.19 -12.36
N LEU A 201 -13.54 -35.07 -12.42
CA LEU A 201 -14.80 -34.96 -13.15
C LEU A 201 -14.63 -33.94 -14.27
N VAL A 202 -15.19 -34.23 -15.43
CA VAL A 202 -15.45 -33.21 -16.44
C VAL A 202 -16.93 -32.87 -16.41
N THR A 203 -17.24 -31.58 -16.47
CA THR A 203 -18.61 -31.06 -16.50
C THR A 203 -18.79 -30.26 -17.77
N LEU A 204 -19.89 -30.49 -18.50
CA LEU A 204 -20.33 -29.65 -19.61
C LEU A 204 -21.71 -29.10 -19.27
N VAL A 205 -21.85 -27.78 -19.26
CA VAL A 205 -23.09 -27.10 -18.90
C VAL A 205 -23.60 -26.30 -20.09
N ASP A 206 -24.81 -26.60 -20.55
CA ASP A 206 -25.47 -25.78 -21.57
C ASP A 206 -25.81 -24.40 -20.98
N ARG A 207 -25.46 -23.32 -21.68
CA ARG A 207 -25.64 -21.96 -21.17
C ARG A 207 -27.09 -21.50 -21.13
N THR A 208 -27.97 -22.12 -21.91
CA THR A 208 -29.38 -21.75 -22.06
C THR A 208 -30.26 -22.58 -21.13
N THR A 209 -30.20 -23.92 -21.22
CA THR A 209 -31.04 -24.83 -20.42
C THR A 209 -30.47 -25.08 -19.02
N ARG A 210 -29.17 -24.81 -18.81
CA ARG A 210 -28.42 -25.19 -17.60
C ARG A 210 -28.32 -26.70 -17.37
N GLU A 211 -28.68 -27.51 -18.36
CA GLU A 211 -28.45 -28.94 -18.31
C GLU A 211 -26.96 -29.22 -18.16
N THR A 212 -26.63 -30.07 -17.18
CA THR A 212 -25.24 -30.35 -16.81
C THR A 212 -24.94 -31.82 -17.04
N LYS A 213 -24.01 -32.09 -17.95
CA LYS A 213 -23.46 -33.42 -18.22
C LYS A 213 -22.18 -33.61 -17.42
N ILE A 214 -22.07 -34.70 -16.68
CA ILE A 214 -20.93 -34.98 -15.81
C ILE A 214 -20.37 -36.35 -16.12
N LYS A 215 -19.04 -36.45 -16.25
CA LYS A 215 -18.36 -37.74 -16.41
C LYS A 215 -17.11 -37.83 -15.55
N ALA A 216 -16.98 -38.95 -14.84
CA ALA A 216 -15.79 -39.28 -14.07
C ALA A 216 -14.65 -39.74 -14.98
N LEU A 217 -13.43 -39.30 -14.68
CA LEU A 217 -12.23 -39.59 -15.45
C LEU A 217 -11.13 -40.18 -14.54
N PRO A 218 -10.29 -41.07 -15.09
CA PRO A 218 -9.17 -41.64 -14.33
C PRO A 218 -8.07 -40.61 -14.05
N ASN A 219 -7.98 -39.54 -14.86
CA ASN A 219 -6.97 -38.49 -14.71
C ASN A 219 -7.38 -37.22 -15.48
N ARG A 220 -6.66 -36.11 -15.23
CA ARG A 220 -6.88 -34.79 -15.86
C ARG A 220 -6.10 -34.58 -17.17
N LYS A 221 -5.59 -35.64 -17.81
CA LYS A 221 -4.80 -35.49 -19.04
C LYS A 221 -5.72 -35.08 -20.18
N ALA A 222 -5.23 -34.21 -21.06
CA ALA A 222 -5.98 -33.65 -22.17
C ALA A 222 -6.71 -34.72 -23.00
N VAL A 223 -6.03 -35.82 -23.35
CA VAL A 223 -6.61 -36.93 -24.13
C VAL A 223 -7.87 -37.51 -23.46
N ALA A 224 -7.82 -37.79 -22.16
CA ALA A 224 -8.95 -38.36 -21.44
C ALA A 224 -10.12 -37.38 -21.34
N VAL A 225 -9.83 -36.09 -21.10
CA VAL A 225 -10.84 -35.02 -21.07
C VAL A 225 -11.48 -34.85 -22.44
N THR A 226 -10.69 -34.77 -23.52
CA THR A 226 -11.19 -34.62 -24.89
C THR A 226 -12.09 -35.78 -25.31
N GLN A 227 -11.67 -37.03 -25.06
CA GLN A 227 -12.49 -38.21 -25.38
C GLN A 227 -13.81 -38.21 -24.60
N ALA A 228 -13.79 -37.76 -23.36
CA ALA A 228 -14.99 -37.64 -22.54
C ALA A 228 -15.93 -36.55 -23.07
N CYS A 229 -15.42 -35.37 -23.40
CA CYS A 229 -16.21 -34.29 -24.00
C CYS A 229 -16.85 -34.72 -25.32
N ILE A 230 -16.07 -35.32 -26.22
CA ILE A 230 -16.58 -35.85 -27.49
C ILE A 230 -17.68 -36.89 -27.22
N GLY A 231 -17.45 -37.82 -26.31
CA GLY A 231 -18.45 -38.85 -25.98
C GLY A 231 -19.75 -38.30 -25.41
N MET A 232 -19.69 -37.24 -24.58
CA MET A 232 -20.88 -36.60 -23.99
C MET A 232 -21.66 -35.72 -24.98
N LEU A 233 -21.00 -35.25 -26.04
CA LEU A 233 -21.60 -34.40 -27.07
C LEU A 233 -22.00 -35.17 -28.35
N LYS A 234 -21.55 -36.43 -28.51
CA LYS A 234 -21.96 -37.29 -29.63
C LYS A 234 -23.47 -37.54 -29.57
N GLY A 235 -24.20 -37.11 -30.61
CA GLY A 235 -25.64 -37.28 -30.74
C GLY A 235 -26.45 -36.00 -30.50
N GLU A 236 -25.80 -34.91 -30.09
CA GLU A 236 -26.43 -33.59 -29.96
C GLU A 236 -26.57 -32.95 -31.35
N GLN A 237 -27.80 -32.60 -31.75
CA GLN A 237 -28.03 -31.69 -32.87
C GLN A 237 -27.98 -30.26 -32.32
N ALA A 238 -27.11 -29.42 -32.87
CA ALA A 238 -27.14 -27.99 -32.59
C ALA A 238 -28.36 -27.39 -33.30
N PHE A 239 -29.23 -26.72 -32.53
CA PHE A 239 -30.43 -26.04 -33.02
C PHE A 239 -30.20 -24.53 -33.10
#